data_AF-A0A9D1MV09-F1
#
_entry.id   AF-A0A9D1MV09-F1
#
_cell.length_a   1.000
_cell.length_b   1.000
_cell.length_c   1.000
_cell.angle_alpha   90.00
_cell.angle_beta   90.00
_cell.angle_gamma   90.00
#
_symmetry.space_group_name_H-M   'P 1'
#
loop_
_entity.id
_entity.type
_entity.pdbx_description
1 polymer ?
#
loop_
_entity_poly.entity_id
_entity_poly.type
_entity_poly.pdbx_seq_one_letter_code
_entity_poly.pdbx_strand_id
1 'polypeptide(L)'
;MATTQIWRLQTNTSGGKIGQYCINHNVAAVGWSLLNLSPKDREAISSFEQYCVYAEEAYNKFNSVQRLYSDVQKGDFIWMRYNGVYYMGCVGEKSKWYFNSNEEATSLDASNQITDVHWIKYEQGDESAVPGALTTAFIKGSTLQRINKPGVLEFSQLFYNQYAKKRVYDVSLEITSDNFYSLLSPSDCEDLLCMWLYHKYNYVCVPSTNKVATPLYECVLLNPKNGAHVYIQVKNGCVDIDANDYMQLQGEVWLLTTQGKVININSNNIHVVDPEKLYEFAISDEAENILPPSIRSWVHFLEENEFQKHQGNIKGIIFDTNKSFDPTSQNYMFSNSRVSAWGNANKFIDRFDKGDFVLYYERSQGIVAVGEVTSNETLQNGTEKYRDVSMIVPPRDGVAISPYEIKTLLHKKLYFATTAKMPYLSADEVQTVIDELNARK
;
A
#
# COMPACT_ATOMS: atom_id res chain seq x y z
N MET A 1 26.60 -2.55 -6.93
CA MET A 1 25.87 -1.27 -6.75
C MET A 1 25.62 -1.12 -5.26
N ALA A 2 25.76 0.07 -4.68
CA ALA A 2 25.35 0.30 -3.30
C ALA A 2 23.84 0.00 -3.18
N THR A 3 23.42 -0.63 -2.09
CA THR A 3 22.00 -0.93 -1.85
C THR A 3 21.27 0.38 -1.59
N THR A 4 20.36 0.77 -2.49
CA THR A 4 19.47 1.94 -2.33
C THR A 4 18.84 1.93 -0.95
N GLN A 5 18.95 3.06 -0.25
CA GLN A 5 18.33 3.29 1.06
C GLN A 5 17.21 4.32 0.95
N ILE A 6 16.38 4.37 1.99
CA ILE A 6 15.35 5.39 2.14
C ILE A 6 15.59 6.20 3.39
N TRP A 7 15.41 7.49 3.26
CA TRP A 7 15.51 8.47 4.31
C TRP A 7 14.20 9.23 4.44
N ARG A 8 13.92 9.75 5.63
CA ARG A 8 12.91 10.79 5.86
C ARG A 8 13.58 12.08 6.28
N LEU A 9 13.12 13.19 5.73
CA LEU A 9 13.55 14.55 6.01
C LEU A 9 12.40 15.36 6.62
N GLN A 10 12.59 15.83 7.85
CA GLN A 10 11.72 16.83 8.47
C GLN A 10 12.05 18.21 7.93
N THR A 11 11.02 18.95 7.54
CA THR A 11 11.17 20.29 6.97
C THR A 11 11.11 21.40 8.01
N ASN A 12 10.83 21.10 9.27
CA ASN A 12 10.76 22.10 10.32
C ASN A 12 12.18 22.31 10.88
N THR A 13 12.71 23.51 10.71
CA THR A 13 13.99 23.97 11.27
C THR A 13 13.74 25.15 12.21
N SER A 14 14.79 25.70 12.84
CA SER A 14 14.63 26.92 13.65
C SER A 14 14.26 28.14 12.81
N GLY A 15 14.56 28.13 11.50
CA GLY A 15 14.25 29.21 10.56
C GLY A 15 12.90 29.08 9.85
N GLY A 16 12.15 27.99 10.08
CA GLY A 16 10.81 27.79 9.53
C GLY A 16 10.65 26.47 8.78
N LYS A 17 9.80 26.46 7.74
CA LYS A 17 9.55 25.27 6.91
C LYS A 17 10.39 25.31 5.63
N ILE A 18 11.43 24.47 5.56
CA ILE A 18 12.42 24.48 4.47
C ILE A 18 12.02 23.67 3.23
N GLY A 19 10.85 23.03 3.23
CA GLY A 19 10.46 22.13 2.13
C GLY A 19 10.41 22.80 0.76
N GLN A 20 9.86 24.02 0.68
CA GLN A 20 9.84 24.79 -0.57
C GLN A 20 11.26 25.14 -1.05
N TYR A 21 12.15 25.48 -0.12
CA TYR A 21 13.53 25.80 -0.41
C TYR A 21 14.26 24.60 -1.03
N CYS A 22 14.10 23.41 -0.42
CA CYS A 22 14.67 22.16 -0.92
C CYS A 22 14.21 21.84 -2.36
N ILE A 23 12.91 22.01 -2.63
CA ILE A 23 12.31 21.77 -3.96
C ILE A 23 12.89 22.74 -4.99
N ASN A 24 12.87 24.05 -4.69
CA ASN A 24 13.29 25.09 -5.65
C ASN A 24 14.77 24.99 -6.02
N HIS A 25 15.60 24.53 -5.09
CA HIS A 25 17.06 24.48 -5.25
C HIS A 25 17.58 23.08 -5.63
N ASN A 26 16.71 22.06 -5.73
CA ASN A 26 17.10 20.66 -5.96
C ASN A 26 18.13 20.17 -4.93
N VAL A 27 17.87 20.46 -3.66
CA VAL A 27 18.73 20.06 -2.53
C VAL A 27 17.91 19.33 -1.47
N ALA A 28 18.58 18.53 -0.65
CA ALA A 28 18.07 18.14 0.66
C ALA A 28 18.88 18.86 1.73
N ALA A 29 18.22 19.73 2.50
CA ALA A 29 18.85 20.59 3.48
C ALA A 29 18.44 20.20 4.92
N VAL A 30 19.36 20.42 5.86
CA VAL A 30 19.13 20.32 7.31
C VAL A 30 19.69 21.57 7.99
N GLY A 31 19.31 21.78 9.25
CA GLY A 31 19.75 22.93 10.05
C GLY A 31 21.20 22.91 10.50
N TRP A 32 21.44 23.51 11.66
CA TRP A 32 22.78 23.71 12.24
C TRP A 32 23.64 24.65 11.38
N SER A 33 23.05 25.79 10.99
CA SER A 33 23.66 26.83 10.13
C SER A 33 24.76 27.68 10.77
N LEU A 34 25.21 27.36 11.99
CA LEU A 34 26.26 28.08 12.73
C LEU A 34 25.95 29.58 12.90
N LEU A 35 24.72 29.92 13.29
CA LEU A 35 24.24 31.31 13.41
C LEU A 35 25.04 32.18 14.40
N ASN A 36 25.85 31.57 15.27
CA ASN A 36 26.77 32.25 16.18
C ASN A 36 28.03 32.81 15.47
N LEU A 37 28.35 32.35 14.26
CA LEU A 37 29.48 32.81 13.48
C LEU A 37 29.15 34.04 12.63
N SER A 38 30.15 34.88 12.39
CA SER A 38 29.99 36.02 11.47
C SER A 38 29.74 35.52 10.04
N PRO A 39 29.05 36.30 9.17
CA PRO A 39 28.86 35.92 7.76
C PRO A 39 30.16 35.56 7.05
N LYS A 40 31.24 36.31 7.33
CA LYS A 40 32.57 36.08 6.76
C LYS A 40 33.16 34.73 7.18
N ASP A 41 33.00 34.34 8.44
CA ASP A 41 33.51 33.06 8.94
C ASP A 41 32.72 31.90 8.34
N ARG A 42 31.40 32.07 8.15
CA ARG A 42 30.56 31.06 7.50
C ARG A 42 30.89 30.89 6.02
N GLU A 43 31.16 31.97 5.29
CA GLU A 43 31.62 31.93 3.89
C GLU A 43 32.96 31.20 3.71
N ALA A 44 33.80 31.17 4.75
CA ALA A 44 35.08 30.48 4.70
C ALA A 44 34.97 28.93 4.85
N ILE A 45 33.81 28.41 5.26
CA ILE A 45 33.60 26.97 5.44
C ILE A 45 33.46 26.31 4.07
N SER A 46 34.47 25.54 3.69
CA SER A 46 34.57 24.93 2.34
C SER A 46 34.58 23.40 2.33
N SER A 47 34.68 22.78 3.51
CA SER A 47 34.74 21.33 3.69
C SER A 47 33.95 20.88 4.91
N PHE A 48 33.58 19.61 4.94
CA PHE A 48 32.80 19.05 6.04
C PHE A 48 33.63 18.99 7.33
N GLU A 49 34.92 18.69 7.22
CA GLU A 49 35.86 18.66 8.33
C GLU A 49 35.98 20.04 8.99
N GLN A 50 36.06 21.11 8.18
CA GLN A 50 36.04 22.49 8.69
C GLN A 50 34.72 22.81 9.39
N TYR A 51 33.59 22.42 8.80
CA TYR A 51 32.28 22.58 9.43
C TYR A 51 32.22 21.89 10.80
N CYS A 52 32.74 20.66 10.91
CA CYS A 52 32.74 19.88 12.15
C CYS A 52 33.48 20.59 13.28
N VAL A 53 34.63 21.23 13.01
CA VAL A 53 35.38 21.99 14.03
C VAL A 53 34.49 23.07 14.67
N TYR A 54 33.79 23.86 13.86
CA TYR A 54 32.88 24.88 14.37
C TYR A 54 31.62 24.28 15.03
N ALA A 55 31.10 23.19 14.49
CA ALA A 55 29.90 22.53 14.99
C ALA A 55 30.10 21.88 16.36
N GLU A 56 31.29 21.33 16.64
CA GLU A 56 31.65 20.76 17.94
C GLU A 56 31.68 21.81 19.06
N GLU A 57 32.09 23.04 18.75
CA GLU A 57 32.05 24.15 19.70
C GLU A 57 30.63 24.72 19.87
N ALA A 58 29.87 24.79 18.77
CA ALA A 58 28.55 25.45 18.75
C ALA A 58 27.41 24.55 19.25
N TYR A 59 27.52 23.23 19.10
CA TYR A 59 26.39 22.31 19.26
C TYR A 59 26.77 21.06 20.07
N ASN A 60 25.88 20.67 20.98
CA ASN A 60 26.05 19.43 21.75
C ASN A 60 25.91 18.16 20.87
N LYS A 61 25.03 18.20 19.84
CA LYS A 61 24.80 17.11 18.88
C LYS A 61 24.36 17.66 17.53
N PHE A 62 24.94 17.15 16.44
CA PHE A 62 24.60 17.48 15.05
C PHE A 62 24.51 16.22 14.17
N ASN A 63 24.09 15.09 14.75
CA ASN A 63 24.06 13.78 14.11
C ASN A 63 23.28 13.73 12.79
N SER A 64 22.30 14.62 12.59
CA SER A 64 21.57 14.70 11.31
C SER A 64 22.47 15.20 10.18
N VAL A 65 23.36 16.15 10.46
CA VAL A 65 24.32 16.68 9.49
C VAL A 65 25.38 15.64 9.17
N GLN A 66 25.89 14.93 10.19
CA GLN A 66 26.82 13.82 10.00
C GLN A 66 26.21 12.75 9.09
N ARG A 67 24.98 12.31 9.36
CA ARG A 67 24.27 11.33 8.52
C ARG A 67 24.02 11.83 7.10
N LEU A 68 23.68 13.12 6.94
CA LEU A 68 23.49 13.73 5.63
C LEU A 68 24.77 13.64 4.79
N TYR A 69 25.94 13.84 5.40
CA TYR A 69 27.24 13.77 4.72
C TYR A 69 27.73 12.33 4.51
N SER A 70 27.67 11.49 5.55
CA SER A 70 28.35 10.18 5.54
C SER A 70 27.48 9.04 5.01
N ASP A 71 26.17 9.09 5.24
CA ASP A 71 25.32 7.91 5.08
C ASP A 71 24.38 7.99 3.88
N VAL A 72 23.95 9.19 3.48
CA VAL A 72 23.10 9.37 2.29
C VAL A 72 23.97 9.20 1.04
N GLN A 73 23.60 8.24 0.20
CA GLN A 73 24.35 7.88 -0.99
C GLN A 73 23.59 8.24 -2.27
N LYS A 74 24.34 8.28 -3.37
CA LYS A 74 23.77 8.41 -4.72
C LYS A 74 22.85 7.22 -4.99
N GLY A 75 21.70 7.49 -5.60
CA GLY A 75 20.64 6.50 -5.83
C GLY A 75 19.73 6.26 -4.62
N ASP A 76 19.96 6.90 -3.48
CA ASP A 76 19.02 6.85 -2.34
C ASP A 76 17.75 7.68 -2.60
N PHE A 77 16.69 7.33 -1.87
CA PHE A 77 15.46 8.10 -1.81
C PHE A 77 15.33 8.87 -0.49
N ILE A 78 14.82 10.10 -0.57
CA ILE A 78 14.54 10.95 0.60
C ILE A 78 13.09 11.36 0.55
N TRP A 79 12.26 10.84 1.44
CA TRP A 79 10.89 11.30 1.60
C TRP A 79 10.84 12.57 2.46
N MET A 80 10.00 13.50 2.04
CA MET A 80 9.74 14.76 2.73
C MET A 80 8.24 15.03 2.72
N ARG A 81 7.70 15.56 3.82
CA ARG A 81 6.33 16.09 3.88
C ARG A 81 6.37 17.60 4.04
N TYR A 82 5.73 18.32 3.12
CA TYR A 82 5.65 19.78 3.14
C TYR A 82 4.23 20.24 2.81
N ASN A 83 3.64 21.04 3.71
CA ASN A 83 2.26 21.56 3.60
C ASN A 83 1.24 20.48 3.22
N GLY A 84 1.26 19.37 3.95
CA GLY A 84 0.32 18.26 3.72
C GLY A 84 0.74 17.28 2.62
N VAL A 85 1.59 17.71 1.69
CA VAL A 85 1.97 16.94 0.50
C VAL A 85 3.29 16.21 0.71
N TYR A 86 3.38 14.97 0.24
CA TYR A 86 4.60 14.19 0.25
C TYR A 86 5.39 14.36 -1.06
N TYR A 87 6.72 14.36 -0.92
CA TYR A 87 7.68 14.42 -2.00
C TYR A 87 8.73 13.34 -1.80
N MET A 88 9.17 12.71 -2.87
CA MET A 88 10.29 11.78 -2.90
C MET A 88 11.45 12.39 -3.67
N GLY A 89 12.53 12.72 -2.97
CA GLY A 89 13.79 13.17 -3.53
C GLY A 89 14.62 11.99 -3.99
N CYS A 90 15.08 12.00 -5.24
CA CYS A 90 16.02 11.02 -5.78
C CYS A 90 17.42 11.63 -5.76
N VAL A 91 18.35 11.03 -5.01
CA VAL A 91 19.72 11.53 -4.90
C VAL A 91 20.49 11.20 -6.17
N GLY A 92 20.84 12.21 -6.95
CA GLY A 92 21.49 12.07 -8.25
C GLY A 92 22.98 11.75 -8.18
N GLU A 93 23.52 11.36 -9.33
CA GLU A 93 24.92 10.91 -9.48
C GLU A 93 25.96 12.02 -9.20
N LYS A 94 25.57 13.29 -9.31
CA LYS A 94 26.43 14.45 -9.05
C LYS A 94 26.22 15.03 -7.65
N SER A 95 25.46 14.34 -6.81
CA SER A 95 25.21 14.79 -5.44
C SER A 95 26.52 14.89 -4.64
N LYS A 96 26.65 15.99 -3.91
CA LYS A 96 27.74 16.28 -2.98
C LYS A 96 27.22 17.13 -1.83
N TRP A 97 27.86 17.01 -0.67
CA TRP A 97 27.61 17.92 0.44
C TRP A 97 28.13 19.32 0.13
N TYR A 98 27.41 20.33 0.61
CA TYR A 98 27.75 21.74 0.49
C TYR A 98 27.21 22.52 1.69
N PHE A 99 28.04 23.42 2.24
CA PHE A 99 27.61 24.38 3.26
C PHE A 99 27.25 25.71 2.61
N ASN A 100 25.95 26.02 2.54
CA ASN A 100 25.43 27.24 1.93
C ASN A 100 25.30 28.36 2.96
N SER A 101 26.23 29.32 2.91
CA SER A 101 26.24 30.50 3.79
C SER A 101 25.41 31.68 3.28
N ASN A 102 24.70 31.54 2.15
CA ASN A 102 23.90 32.64 1.61
C ASN A 102 22.77 33.06 2.58
N GLU A 103 22.26 34.29 2.41
CA GLU A 103 21.29 34.88 3.33
C GLU A 103 19.99 34.06 3.41
N GLU A 104 19.47 33.59 2.27
CA GLU A 104 18.26 32.78 2.22
C GLU A 104 18.39 31.47 3.00
N ALA A 105 19.41 30.64 2.70
CA ALA A 105 19.65 29.38 3.37
C ALA A 105 19.94 29.56 4.87
N THR A 106 20.67 30.61 5.21
CA THR A 106 20.96 30.94 6.61
C THR A 106 19.68 31.29 7.38
N SER A 107 18.85 32.17 6.83
CA SER A 107 17.63 32.64 7.49
C SER A 107 16.64 31.50 7.75
N LEU A 108 16.64 30.50 6.86
CA LEU A 108 15.83 29.30 6.96
C LEU A 108 16.47 28.19 7.80
N ASP A 109 17.66 28.39 8.36
CA ASP A 109 18.47 27.33 8.99
C ASP A 109 18.54 26.08 8.09
N ALA A 110 19.05 26.27 6.86
CA ALA A 110 19.11 25.28 5.80
C ALA A 110 20.51 25.20 5.18
N SER A 111 21.55 25.62 5.88
CA SER A 111 22.90 25.77 5.31
C SER A 111 23.59 24.43 5.02
N ASN A 112 23.27 23.36 5.74
CA ASN A 112 23.86 22.04 5.46
C ASN A 112 23.03 21.30 4.42
N GLN A 113 23.61 21.05 3.25
CA GLN A 113 22.86 20.55 2.10
C GLN A 113 23.59 19.41 1.39
N ILE A 114 22.85 18.53 0.74
CA ILE A 114 23.33 17.78 -0.42
C ILE A 114 22.67 18.29 -1.69
N THR A 115 23.44 18.35 -2.77
CA THR A 115 22.99 18.84 -4.08
C THR A 115 22.42 17.72 -4.96
N ASP A 116 21.90 18.09 -6.13
CA ASP A 116 21.45 17.13 -7.16
C ASP A 116 20.36 16.18 -6.64
N VAL A 117 19.37 16.73 -5.92
CA VAL A 117 18.21 15.97 -5.44
C VAL A 117 17.00 16.30 -6.30
N HIS A 118 16.52 15.33 -7.07
CA HIS A 118 15.34 15.49 -7.91
C HIS A 118 14.07 15.17 -7.13
N TRP A 119 13.25 16.17 -6.87
CA TRP A 119 12.02 16.02 -6.08
C TRP A 119 10.82 15.64 -6.95
N ILE A 120 10.24 14.48 -6.68
CA ILE A 120 9.01 14.00 -7.30
C ILE A 120 7.86 14.22 -6.31
N LYS A 121 6.87 15.02 -6.71
CA LYS A 121 5.67 15.22 -5.91
C LYS A 121 4.78 13.97 -5.97
N TYR A 122 4.27 13.53 -4.82
CA TYR A 122 3.27 12.48 -4.76
C TYR A 122 1.89 13.10 -4.99
N GLU A 123 1.33 12.90 -6.19
CA GLU A 123 0.05 13.51 -6.60
C GLU A 123 -1.14 12.55 -6.51
N GLN A 124 -0.92 11.31 -6.07
CA GLN A 124 -1.98 10.33 -5.94
C GLN A 124 -2.73 10.55 -4.62
N GLY A 125 -3.90 11.16 -4.69
CA GLY A 125 -4.81 11.30 -3.53
C GLY A 125 -4.51 12.47 -2.60
N ASP A 126 -5.17 12.46 -1.44
CA ASP A 126 -4.95 13.43 -0.36
C ASP A 126 -3.77 13.00 0.56
N GLU A 127 -3.56 13.72 1.67
CA GLU A 127 -2.44 13.46 2.59
C GLU A 127 -2.36 12.01 3.11
N SER A 128 -3.44 11.25 2.97
CA SER A 128 -3.62 9.91 3.52
C SER A 128 -3.12 8.80 2.58
N ALA A 129 -2.87 9.10 1.30
CA ALA A 129 -2.60 8.11 0.25
C ALA A 129 -1.14 7.61 0.15
N VAL A 130 -0.25 7.95 1.10
CA VAL A 130 1.11 7.37 1.22
C VAL A 130 1.17 6.28 2.30
N PRO A 131 2.10 5.30 2.25
CA PRO A 131 2.01 4.14 3.14
C PRO A 131 1.96 4.59 4.59
N GLY A 132 1.05 4.04 5.39
CA GLY A 132 1.00 4.30 6.81
C GLY A 132 2.34 3.99 7.51
N ALA A 133 3.11 3.03 7.01
CA ALA A 133 4.51 2.82 7.42
C ALA A 133 5.39 4.06 7.18
N LEU A 134 5.24 4.72 6.02
CA LEU A 134 5.92 5.97 5.69
C LEU A 134 5.42 7.11 6.59
N THR A 135 4.11 7.32 6.75
CA THR A 135 3.57 8.40 7.60
C THR A 135 4.05 8.27 9.04
N THR A 136 4.03 7.06 9.58
CA THR A 136 4.48 6.78 10.95
C THR A 136 5.99 6.97 11.13
N ALA A 137 6.79 6.92 10.05
CA ALA A 137 8.21 7.26 10.10
C ALA A 137 8.46 8.76 10.37
N PHE A 138 7.47 9.63 10.16
CA PHE A 138 7.56 11.07 10.42
C PHE A 138 7.11 11.48 11.85
N ILE A 139 6.56 10.58 12.67
CA ILE A 139 6.00 10.95 13.99
C ILE A 139 7.10 11.27 15.03
N LYS A 140 8.11 10.41 15.18
CA LYS A 140 9.18 10.56 16.17
C LYS A 140 10.55 10.34 15.57
N GLY A 141 11.56 11.08 16.04
CA GLY A 141 12.99 10.89 15.74
C GLY A 141 13.66 12.14 15.17
N SER A 142 14.86 11.99 14.60
CA SER A 142 15.70 13.09 14.12
C SER A 142 15.20 13.78 12.84
N THR A 143 15.77 14.95 12.52
CA THR A 143 15.48 15.70 11.27
C THR A 143 15.68 14.84 10.03
N LEU A 144 16.84 14.19 9.92
CA LEU A 144 17.11 13.19 8.89
C LEU A 144 17.20 11.82 9.57
N GLN A 145 16.53 10.81 9.04
CA GLN A 145 16.56 9.46 9.60
C GLN A 145 16.33 8.40 8.51
N ARG A 146 17.00 7.26 8.62
CA ARG A 146 16.74 6.11 7.75
C ARG A 146 15.37 5.50 8.05
N ILE A 147 14.64 5.11 7.02
CA ILE A 147 13.37 4.40 7.16
C ILE A 147 13.62 2.89 7.01
N ASN A 148 13.66 2.18 8.13
CA ASN A 148 13.84 0.73 8.16
C ASN A 148 12.49 0.04 8.40
N LYS A 149 11.55 0.24 7.47
CA LYS A 149 10.22 -0.39 7.54
C LYS A 149 10.00 -1.28 6.33
N PRO A 150 9.54 -2.54 6.52
CA PRO A 150 9.23 -3.44 5.41
C PRO A 150 8.28 -2.78 4.41
N GLY A 151 8.47 -3.05 3.13
CA GLY A 151 7.60 -2.57 2.05
C GLY A 151 7.82 -1.12 1.62
N VAL A 152 8.43 -0.25 2.44
CA VAL A 152 8.61 1.17 2.08
C VAL A 152 9.62 1.35 0.96
N LEU A 153 10.67 0.51 0.88
CA LEU A 153 11.70 0.57 -0.17
C LEU A 153 11.11 0.15 -1.50
N GLU A 154 10.45 -0.99 -1.49
CA GLU A 154 9.77 -1.55 -2.62
C GLU A 154 8.71 -0.58 -3.14
N PHE A 155 7.93 0.03 -2.24
CA PHE A 155 6.99 1.10 -2.59
C PHE A 155 7.70 2.28 -3.28
N SER A 156 8.79 2.78 -2.70
CA SER A 156 9.51 3.94 -3.24
C SER A 156 10.09 3.64 -4.64
N GLN A 157 10.61 2.43 -4.83
CA GLN A 157 11.14 1.96 -6.12
C GLN A 157 10.03 1.80 -7.17
N LEU A 158 8.88 1.25 -6.79
CA LEU A 158 7.73 1.10 -7.67
C LEU A 158 7.13 2.47 -8.03
N PHE A 159 7.01 3.39 -7.07
CA PHE A 159 6.58 4.77 -7.32
C PHE A 159 7.54 5.47 -8.29
N TYR A 160 8.85 5.26 -8.15
CA TYR A 160 9.83 5.77 -9.10
C TYR A 160 9.65 5.18 -10.50
N ASN A 161 9.46 3.86 -10.63
CA ASN A 161 9.21 3.21 -11.92
C ASN A 161 7.97 3.79 -12.62
N GLN A 162 6.89 4.02 -11.87
CA GLN A 162 5.66 4.63 -12.39
C GLN A 162 5.90 6.06 -12.87
N TYR A 163 6.60 6.88 -12.07
CA TYR A 163 6.98 8.24 -12.46
C TYR A 163 7.86 8.26 -13.72
N ALA A 164 8.87 7.39 -13.77
CA ALA A 164 9.80 7.28 -14.88
C ALA A 164 9.19 6.61 -16.13
N LYS A 165 7.99 6.02 -16.00
CA LYS A 165 7.32 5.19 -17.03
C LYS A 165 8.26 4.11 -17.59
N LYS A 166 9.11 3.57 -16.71
CA LYS A 166 10.14 2.59 -17.05
C LYS A 166 10.44 1.73 -15.84
N ARG A 167 10.63 0.42 -16.08
CA ARG A 167 11.11 -0.53 -15.07
C ARG A 167 12.62 -0.32 -14.85
N VAL A 168 12.97 0.62 -13.98
CA VAL A 168 14.35 0.89 -13.54
C VAL A 168 14.75 -0.07 -12.44
N TYR A 169 13.85 -0.27 -11.48
CA TYR A 169 14.01 -1.24 -10.40
C TYR A 169 13.22 -2.51 -10.73
N ASP A 170 13.87 -3.67 -10.61
CA ASP A 170 13.21 -4.96 -10.74
C ASP A 170 12.66 -5.40 -9.37
N VAL A 171 11.48 -4.90 -9.05
CA VAL A 171 10.83 -5.11 -7.75
C VAL A 171 9.44 -5.67 -7.99
N SER A 172 9.12 -6.76 -7.31
CA SER A 172 7.75 -7.25 -7.19
C SER A 172 7.38 -7.31 -5.73
N LEU A 173 6.45 -6.45 -5.31
CA LEU A 173 5.80 -6.61 -4.02
C LEU A 173 4.65 -7.61 -4.23
N GLU A 174 4.76 -8.81 -3.65
CA GLU A 174 3.66 -9.75 -3.71
C GLU A 174 2.44 -9.17 -2.99
N ILE A 175 1.27 -9.30 -3.59
CA ILE A 175 0.03 -8.95 -2.91
C ILE A 175 -0.17 -10.00 -1.82
N THR A 176 0.10 -9.66 -0.57
CA THR A 176 -0.10 -10.57 0.58
C THR A 176 -0.65 -9.80 1.76
N SER A 177 -1.35 -10.51 2.64
CA SER A 177 -1.83 -9.96 3.91
C SER A 177 -0.67 -9.37 4.73
N ASP A 178 0.49 -10.03 4.79
CA ASP A 178 1.67 -9.51 5.47
C ASP A 178 2.18 -8.19 4.87
N ASN A 179 2.32 -8.13 3.54
CA ASN A 179 2.75 -6.92 2.85
C ASN A 179 1.73 -5.80 3.02
N PHE A 180 0.43 -6.11 2.92
CA PHE A 180 -0.65 -5.18 3.16
C PHE A 180 -0.57 -4.55 4.56
N TYR A 181 -0.51 -5.36 5.63
CA TYR A 181 -0.43 -4.85 7.00
C TYR A 181 0.89 -4.14 7.32
N SER A 182 1.99 -4.52 6.67
CA SER A 182 3.28 -3.84 6.82
C SER A 182 3.25 -2.40 6.31
N LEU A 183 2.35 -2.11 5.36
CA LEU A 183 2.20 -0.80 4.74
C LEU A 183 1.18 0.08 5.48
N LEU A 184 0.26 -0.50 6.26
CA LEU A 184 -0.73 0.24 7.05
C LEU A 184 -0.15 0.84 8.33
N SER A 185 -0.67 2.01 8.73
CA SER A 185 -0.40 2.58 10.05
C SER A 185 -1.25 1.88 11.12
N PRO A 186 -0.94 2.03 12.41
CA PRO A 186 -1.81 1.55 13.47
C PRO A 186 -3.26 2.05 13.34
N SER A 187 -3.43 3.35 13.04
CA SER A 187 -4.75 3.95 12.85
C SER A 187 -5.46 3.44 11.59
N ASP A 188 -4.74 3.14 10.51
CA ASP A 188 -5.35 2.49 9.33
C ASP A 188 -5.90 1.10 9.68
N CYS A 189 -5.23 0.33 10.54
CA CYS A 189 -5.74 -0.96 11.00
C CYS A 189 -6.97 -0.81 11.91
N GLU A 190 -7.04 0.24 12.73
CA GLU A 190 -8.22 0.59 13.54
C GLU A 190 -9.41 0.94 12.65
N ASP A 191 -9.19 1.82 11.65
CA ASP A 191 -10.21 2.21 10.68
C ASP A 191 -10.68 1.01 9.86
N LEU A 192 -9.77 0.14 9.40
CA LEU A 192 -10.11 -1.09 8.68
C LEU A 192 -11.07 -1.97 9.49
N LEU A 193 -10.77 -2.20 10.77
CA LEU A 193 -11.64 -2.99 11.64
C LEU A 193 -12.99 -2.30 11.85
N CYS A 194 -13.01 -1.00 12.13
CA CYS A 194 -14.25 -0.22 12.29
C CYS A 194 -15.14 -0.33 11.05
N MET A 195 -14.56 -0.12 9.86
CA MET A 195 -15.29 -0.11 8.60
C MET A 195 -15.79 -1.51 8.20
N TRP A 196 -15.01 -2.54 8.51
CA TRP A 196 -15.47 -3.92 8.33
C TRP A 196 -16.62 -4.27 9.28
N LEU A 197 -16.56 -3.87 10.55
CA LEU A 197 -17.65 -4.07 11.52
C LEU A 197 -18.92 -3.29 11.12
N TYR A 198 -18.76 -2.09 10.58
CA TYR A 198 -19.85 -1.34 9.96
C TYR A 198 -20.45 -2.12 8.79
N HIS A 199 -19.64 -2.55 7.83
CA HIS A 199 -20.11 -3.31 6.67
C HIS A 199 -20.82 -4.62 7.06
N LYS A 200 -20.29 -5.34 8.06
CA LYS A 200 -20.74 -6.67 8.46
C LYS A 200 -21.97 -6.63 9.37
N TYR A 201 -22.04 -5.67 10.30
CA TYR A 201 -23.01 -5.64 11.39
C TYR A 201 -23.78 -4.31 11.52
N ASN A 202 -23.49 -3.32 10.67
CA ASN A 202 -23.97 -1.94 10.77
C ASN A 202 -23.56 -1.24 12.09
N TYR A 203 -22.46 -1.66 12.72
CA TYR A 203 -21.96 -0.98 13.91
C TYR A 203 -21.47 0.42 13.58
N VAL A 204 -21.84 1.41 14.41
CA VAL A 204 -21.58 2.83 14.15
C VAL A 204 -20.45 3.31 15.06
N CYS A 205 -19.36 3.79 14.46
CA CYS A 205 -18.24 4.35 15.21
C CYS A 205 -18.65 5.62 15.97
N VAL A 206 -18.17 5.79 17.21
CA VAL A 206 -18.33 7.02 18.00
C VAL A 206 -17.00 7.79 17.98
N PRO A 207 -16.82 8.80 17.09
CA PRO A 207 -15.51 9.39 16.84
C PRO A 207 -14.86 10.02 18.08
N SER A 208 -15.67 10.56 19.00
CA SER A 208 -15.20 11.20 20.22
C SER A 208 -14.58 10.23 21.25
N THR A 209 -14.71 8.92 21.04
CA THR A 209 -14.13 7.87 21.89
C THR A 209 -12.74 7.43 21.44
N ASN A 210 -12.34 7.79 20.21
CA ASN A 210 -10.99 7.61 19.71
C ASN A 210 -10.07 8.71 20.31
N LYS A 211 -9.69 8.53 21.57
CA LYS A 211 -8.81 9.46 22.29
C LYS A 211 -7.63 8.70 22.87
N VAL A 212 -6.43 9.28 22.70
CA VAL A 212 -5.14 8.83 23.26
C VAL A 212 -5.20 8.54 24.78
N ALA A 213 -6.18 9.09 25.50
CA ALA A 213 -6.34 8.94 26.94
C ALA A 213 -6.97 7.62 27.40
N THR A 214 -7.50 6.78 26.49
CA THR A 214 -8.05 5.47 26.86
C THR A 214 -7.04 4.37 26.53
N PRO A 215 -6.21 3.92 27.48
CA PRO A 215 -5.08 3.03 27.20
C PRO A 215 -5.49 1.58 26.89
N LEU A 216 -6.74 1.20 27.17
CA LEU A 216 -7.18 -0.19 27.12
C LEU A 216 -7.73 -0.61 25.75
N TYR A 217 -8.42 0.27 25.03
CA TYR A 217 -9.07 0.01 23.74
C TYR A 217 -9.00 1.24 22.84
N GLU A 218 -9.01 1.03 21.53
CA GLU A 218 -8.74 2.09 20.54
C GLU A 218 -9.99 2.92 20.23
N CYS A 219 -11.17 2.29 20.19
CA CYS A 219 -12.44 2.96 19.90
C CYS A 219 -13.65 2.22 20.47
N VAL A 220 -14.77 2.94 20.64
CA VAL A 220 -16.09 2.38 20.96
C VAL A 220 -17.05 2.64 19.78
N LEU A 221 -17.75 1.58 19.38
CA LEU A 221 -18.83 1.60 18.41
C LEU A 221 -20.17 1.31 19.12
N LEU A 222 -21.27 1.63 18.44
CA LEU A 222 -22.62 1.36 18.89
C LEU A 222 -23.28 0.32 17.98
N ASN A 223 -23.90 -0.68 18.61
CA ASN A 223 -24.81 -1.58 17.93
C ASN A 223 -26.17 -0.85 17.75
N PRO A 224 -26.58 -0.50 16.51
CA PRO A 224 -27.80 0.29 16.31
C PRO A 224 -29.08 -0.46 16.67
N LYS A 225 -29.03 -1.79 16.84
CA LYS A 225 -30.22 -2.61 17.14
C LYS A 225 -30.65 -2.47 18.61
N ASN A 226 -29.71 -2.24 19.52
CA ASN A 226 -29.97 -2.25 20.97
C ASN A 226 -29.20 -1.17 21.75
N GLY A 227 -28.35 -0.38 21.09
CA GLY A 227 -27.53 0.65 21.72
C GLY A 227 -26.34 0.10 22.52
N ALA A 228 -26.07 -1.21 22.48
CA ALA A 228 -24.96 -1.81 23.20
C ALA A 228 -23.61 -1.29 22.68
N HIS A 229 -22.66 -1.14 23.60
CA HIS A 229 -21.29 -0.80 23.25
C HIS A 229 -20.57 -1.98 22.61
N VAL A 230 -19.73 -1.66 21.63
CA VAL A 230 -18.80 -2.57 20.97
C VAL A 230 -17.42 -1.95 21.09
N TYR A 231 -16.53 -2.62 21.82
CA TYR A 231 -15.16 -2.16 22.07
C TYR A 231 -14.22 -2.82 21.06
N ILE A 232 -13.31 -2.05 20.48
CA ILE A 232 -12.27 -2.61 19.60
C ILE A 232 -10.87 -2.43 20.17
N GLN A 233 -10.05 -3.48 20.07
CA GLN A 233 -8.62 -3.38 20.25
C GLN A 233 -7.92 -3.88 19.00
N VAL A 234 -6.96 -3.08 18.53
CA VAL A 234 -6.10 -3.43 17.41
C VAL A 234 -4.64 -3.43 17.84
N LYS A 235 -3.87 -4.42 17.40
CA LYS A 235 -2.41 -4.41 17.46
C LYS A 235 -1.85 -4.76 16.09
N ASN A 236 -1.08 -3.85 15.50
CA ASN A 236 -0.38 -4.12 14.25
C ASN A 236 1.05 -4.66 14.53
N GLY A 237 1.36 -5.85 14.04
CA GLY A 237 2.64 -6.56 14.18
C GLY A 237 2.56 -7.77 15.11
N CYS A 238 3.74 -8.30 15.49
CA CYS A 238 3.90 -9.45 16.38
C CYS A 238 3.64 -9.10 17.85
N VAL A 239 2.43 -8.63 18.15
CA VAL A 239 2.02 -8.22 19.49
C VAL A 239 0.80 -9.03 19.91
N ASP A 240 0.95 -9.81 20.97
CA ASP A 240 -0.13 -10.60 21.54
C ASP A 240 -1.13 -9.72 22.29
N ILE A 241 -2.38 -10.17 22.37
CA ILE A 241 -3.45 -9.53 23.14
C ILE A 241 -3.96 -10.54 24.19
N ASP A 242 -3.97 -10.15 25.46
CA ASP A 242 -4.59 -10.93 26.53
C ASP A 242 -6.09 -10.56 26.63
N ALA A 243 -6.97 -11.52 26.35
CA ALA A 243 -8.41 -11.29 26.41
C ALA A 243 -8.92 -11.00 27.84
N ASN A 244 -8.17 -11.39 28.88
CA ASN A 244 -8.54 -11.12 30.27
C ASN A 244 -8.61 -9.62 30.58
N ASP A 245 -7.79 -8.81 29.90
CA ASP A 245 -7.73 -7.35 30.08
C ASP A 245 -9.08 -6.66 29.76
N TYR A 246 -9.94 -7.35 29.00
CA TYR A 246 -11.20 -6.82 28.48
C TYR A 246 -12.45 -7.40 29.15
N MET A 247 -12.30 -8.37 30.06
CA MET A 247 -13.45 -9.11 30.64
C MET A 247 -14.44 -8.23 31.43
N GLN A 248 -13.98 -7.10 31.95
CA GLN A 248 -14.81 -6.19 32.75
C GLN A 248 -15.66 -5.24 31.89
N LEU A 249 -15.46 -5.21 30.57
CA LEU A 249 -16.20 -4.33 29.67
C LEU A 249 -17.64 -4.82 29.47
N GLN A 250 -18.58 -3.89 29.59
CA GLN A 250 -20.01 -4.15 29.40
C GLN A 250 -20.38 -3.96 27.93
N GLY A 251 -20.21 -5.00 27.12
CA GLY A 251 -20.50 -4.99 25.69
C GLY A 251 -19.81 -6.12 24.94
N GLU A 252 -19.86 -6.05 23.60
CA GLU A 252 -19.05 -6.91 22.73
C GLU A 252 -17.62 -6.35 22.65
N VAL A 253 -16.63 -7.22 22.59
CA VAL A 253 -15.21 -6.86 22.44
C VAL A 253 -14.68 -7.55 21.20
N TRP A 254 -14.08 -6.78 20.30
CA TRP A 254 -13.49 -7.27 19.06
C TRP A 254 -11.98 -7.01 19.07
N LEU A 255 -11.22 -8.09 19.00
CA LEU A 255 -9.76 -8.09 19.14
C LEU A 255 -9.11 -8.47 17.80
N LEU A 256 -8.20 -7.61 17.33
CA LEU A 256 -7.40 -7.84 16.13
C LEU A 256 -5.91 -7.73 16.49
N THR A 257 -5.15 -8.77 16.17
CA THR A 257 -3.69 -8.70 16.05
C THR A 257 -3.28 -9.23 14.69
N THR A 258 -2.41 -8.50 13.97
CA THR A 258 -2.10 -8.84 12.57
C THR A 258 -1.07 -9.96 12.44
N GLN A 259 -0.14 -10.09 13.40
CA GLN A 259 0.87 -11.16 13.42
C GLN A 259 1.07 -11.80 14.81
N GLY A 260 0.40 -11.31 15.84
CA GLY A 260 0.42 -11.90 17.18
C GLY A 260 -0.68 -12.93 17.38
N LYS A 261 -0.95 -13.26 18.64
CA LYS A 261 -2.02 -14.17 19.07
C LYS A 261 -2.92 -13.49 20.10
N VAL A 262 -4.19 -13.87 20.09
CA VAL A 262 -5.10 -13.59 21.22
C VAL A 262 -5.07 -14.78 22.16
N ILE A 263 -4.76 -14.54 23.43
CA ILE A 263 -4.66 -15.56 24.48
C ILE A 263 -5.79 -15.39 25.52
N ASN A 264 -6.05 -16.43 26.32
CA ASN A 264 -7.03 -16.44 27.42
C ASN A 264 -8.48 -16.12 27.02
N ILE A 265 -8.91 -16.58 25.85
CA ILE A 265 -10.28 -16.37 25.35
C ILE A 265 -11.26 -17.24 26.15
N ASN A 266 -11.84 -16.67 27.21
CA ASN A 266 -12.68 -17.39 28.16
C ASN A 266 -14.12 -16.85 28.22
N SER A 267 -14.52 -15.96 27.30
CA SER A 267 -15.84 -15.32 27.30
C SER A 267 -16.46 -15.21 25.91
N ASN A 268 -17.78 -15.38 25.84
CA ASN A 268 -18.54 -15.37 24.58
C ASN A 268 -18.72 -13.98 23.97
N ASN A 269 -18.54 -12.91 24.76
CA ASN A 269 -18.61 -11.52 24.28
C ASN A 269 -17.28 -11.02 23.68
N ILE A 270 -16.25 -11.86 23.65
CA ILE A 270 -14.94 -11.54 23.05
C ILE A 270 -14.82 -12.27 21.71
N HIS A 271 -14.61 -11.49 20.66
CA HIS A 271 -14.52 -11.95 19.28
C HIS A 271 -13.11 -11.68 18.75
N VAL A 272 -12.45 -12.73 18.26
CA VAL A 272 -11.15 -12.60 17.58
C VAL A 272 -11.38 -12.44 16.09
N VAL A 273 -10.79 -11.39 15.52
CA VAL A 273 -10.85 -11.14 14.08
C VAL A 273 -9.64 -11.77 13.41
N ASP A 274 -9.91 -12.57 12.40
CA ASP A 274 -8.89 -13.12 11.52
C ASP A 274 -8.38 -12.00 10.57
N PRO A 275 -7.09 -11.62 10.62
CA PRO A 275 -6.55 -10.58 9.75
C PRO A 275 -6.73 -10.90 8.27
N GLU A 276 -6.75 -12.18 7.87
CA GLU A 276 -6.97 -12.55 6.47
C GLU A 276 -8.36 -12.09 5.97
N LYS A 277 -9.38 -12.14 6.84
CA LYS A 277 -10.74 -11.68 6.47
C LYS A 277 -10.83 -10.18 6.26
N LEU A 278 -10.06 -9.42 7.04
CA LEU A 278 -10.01 -7.96 6.89
C LEU A 278 -9.22 -7.57 5.65
N TYR A 279 -8.12 -8.26 5.37
CA TYR A 279 -7.38 -8.08 4.13
C TYR A 279 -8.23 -8.45 2.90
N GLU A 280 -8.94 -9.59 2.92
CA GLU A 280 -9.89 -9.98 1.85
C GLU A 280 -10.98 -8.93 1.63
N PHE A 281 -11.56 -8.38 2.71
CA PHE A 281 -12.48 -7.24 2.61
C PHE A 281 -11.78 -6.02 2.01
N ALA A 282 -10.57 -5.69 2.47
CA ALA A 282 -9.87 -4.50 2.03
C ALA A 282 -9.62 -4.48 0.52
N ILE A 283 -9.35 -5.64 -0.08
CA ILE A 283 -9.15 -5.77 -1.52
C ILE A 283 -10.45 -5.98 -2.31
N SER A 284 -11.60 -6.17 -1.66
CA SER A 284 -12.84 -6.49 -2.35
C SER A 284 -13.48 -5.28 -3.03
N ASP A 285 -14.40 -5.53 -3.97
CA ASP A 285 -15.16 -4.49 -4.65
C ASP A 285 -16.20 -3.83 -3.69
N GLU A 286 -16.67 -4.56 -2.67
CA GLU A 286 -17.62 -4.07 -1.67
C GLU A 286 -17.01 -2.98 -0.75
N ALA A 287 -15.69 -2.96 -0.59
CA ALA A 287 -14.99 -1.98 0.23
C ALA A 287 -14.74 -0.62 -0.46
N GLU A 288 -14.96 -0.53 -1.78
CA GLU A 288 -14.60 0.62 -2.63
C GLU A 288 -15.09 1.96 -2.06
N ASN A 289 -16.33 2.00 -1.55
CA ASN A 289 -16.97 3.20 -1.02
C ASN A 289 -17.05 3.23 0.51
N ILE A 290 -16.36 2.31 1.18
CA ILE A 290 -16.38 2.17 2.64
C ILE A 290 -15.01 2.52 3.23
N LEU A 291 -13.92 2.09 2.59
CA LEU A 291 -12.57 2.29 3.11
C LEU A 291 -11.97 3.64 2.69
N PRO A 292 -11.19 4.28 3.59
CA PRO A 292 -10.49 5.52 3.29
C PRO A 292 -9.41 5.31 2.22
N PRO A 293 -9.02 6.39 1.50
CA PRO A 293 -7.92 6.37 0.54
C PRO A 293 -6.60 5.85 1.14
N SER A 294 -6.34 6.12 2.42
CA SER A 294 -5.16 5.60 3.12
C SER A 294 -5.06 4.08 3.19
N ILE A 295 -6.14 3.36 2.93
CA ILE A 295 -6.14 1.90 2.82
C ILE A 295 -6.28 1.48 1.35
N ARG A 296 -7.19 2.12 0.60
CA ARG A 296 -7.51 1.73 -0.79
C ARG A 296 -6.41 2.04 -1.79
N SER A 297 -5.69 3.15 -1.64
CA SER A 297 -4.58 3.49 -2.55
C SER A 297 -3.56 2.35 -2.63
N TRP A 298 -3.34 1.60 -1.54
CA TRP A 298 -2.45 0.43 -1.52
C TRP A 298 -2.97 -0.71 -2.38
N VAL A 299 -4.25 -1.03 -2.25
CA VAL A 299 -4.89 -2.09 -3.03
C VAL A 299 -4.76 -1.78 -4.52
N HIS A 300 -5.11 -0.56 -4.92
CA HIS A 300 -5.01 -0.15 -6.33
C HIS A 300 -3.59 -0.16 -6.85
N PHE A 301 -2.62 0.31 -6.05
CA PHE A 301 -1.21 0.29 -6.41
C PHE A 301 -0.69 -1.14 -6.64
N LEU A 302 -1.03 -2.06 -5.75
CA LEU A 302 -0.65 -3.48 -5.86
C LEU A 302 -1.29 -4.15 -7.08
N GLU A 303 -2.57 -3.86 -7.34
CA GLU A 303 -3.26 -4.34 -8.53
C GLU A 303 -2.62 -3.83 -9.83
N GLU A 304 -2.30 -2.54 -9.89
CA GLU A 304 -1.72 -1.91 -11.07
C GLU A 304 -0.30 -2.44 -11.32
N ASN A 305 0.50 -2.64 -10.27
CA ASN A 305 1.82 -3.25 -10.39
C ASN A 305 1.78 -4.67 -10.97
N GLU A 306 0.88 -5.52 -10.46
CA GLU A 306 0.72 -6.89 -10.97
C GLU A 306 0.22 -6.90 -12.42
N PHE A 307 -0.60 -5.93 -12.82
CA PHE A 307 -0.98 -5.75 -14.21
C PHE A 307 0.20 -5.37 -15.09
N GLN A 308 0.99 -4.37 -14.68
CA GLN A 308 2.17 -3.90 -15.41
C GLN A 308 3.23 -5.01 -15.56
N LYS A 309 3.39 -5.88 -14.56
CA LYS A 309 4.32 -7.02 -14.60
C LYS A 309 4.06 -7.98 -15.77
N HIS A 310 2.79 -8.11 -16.18
CA HIS A 310 2.37 -9.02 -17.25
C HIS A 310 2.00 -8.29 -18.54
N GLN A 311 2.16 -6.96 -18.59
CA GLN A 311 1.84 -6.20 -19.80
C GLN A 311 2.74 -6.63 -20.95
N GLY A 312 2.14 -6.94 -22.10
CA GLY A 312 2.85 -7.43 -23.28
C GLY A 312 3.21 -8.92 -23.26
N ASN A 313 2.90 -9.64 -22.18
CA ASN A 313 2.98 -11.10 -22.11
C ASN A 313 1.58 -11.71 -22.10
N ILE A 314 1.44 -12.90 -22.68
CA ILE A 314 0.19 -13.68 -22.58
C ILE A 314 0.00 -14.11 -21.13
N LYS A 315 -1.15 -13.77 -20.56
CA LYS A 315 -1.51 -14.03 -19.15
C LYS A 315 -2.89 -14.67 -19.04
N GLY A 316 -3.11 -15.40 -17.95
CA GLY A 316 -4.42 -15.88 -17.54
C GLY A 316 -5.00 -15.03 -16.41
N ILE A 317 -6.26 -14.62 -16.57
CA ILE A 317 -7.00 -13.88 -15.55
C ILE A 317 -8.19 -14.73 -15.12
N ILE A 318 -8.23 -15.09 -13.84
CA ILE A 318 -9.41 -15.72 -13.24
C ILE A 318 -10.46 -14.63 -13.06
N PHE A 319 -11.64 -14.80 -13.66
CA PHE A 319 -12.66 -13.76 -13.76
C PHE A 319 -13.98 -14.25 -13.14
N ASP A 320 -14.43 -13.58 -12.09
CA ASP A 320 -15.70 -13.85 -11.43
C ASP A 320 -16.87 -13.52 -12.36
N THR A 321 -17.66 -14.52 -12.69
CA THR A 321 -18.80 -14.33 -13.61
C THR A 321 -20.01 -13.69 -12.93
N ASN A 322 -19.89 -13.35 -11.65
CA ASN A 322 -20.93 -12.71 -10.83
C ASN A 322 -22.24 -13.52 -10.71
N LYS A 323 -22.19 -14.83 -11.01
CA LYS A 323 -23.38 -15.70 -11.06
C LYS A 323 -24.18 -15.72 -9.76
N SER A 324 -23.49 -15.60 -8.62
CA SER A 324 -24.12 -15.58 -7.30
C SER A 324 -25.02 -14.35 -7.08
N PHE A 325 -24.78 -13.25 -7.79
CA PHE A 325 -25.61 -12.05 -7.73
C PHE A 325 -26.56 -11.94 -8.91
N ASP A 326 -26.10 -12.31 -10.11
CA ASP A 326 -26.93 -12.39 -11.30
C ASP A 326 -26.69 -13.71 -12.05
N PRO A 327 -27.60 -14.70 -11.90
CA PRO A 327 -27.50 -15.99 -12.58
C PRO A 327 -27.48 -15.90 -14.10
N THR A 328 -27.96 -14.80 -14.69
CA THR A 328 -28.04 -14.63 -16.14
C THR A 328 -26.74 -14.14 -16.76
N SER A 329 -25.91 -13.40 -16.00
CA SER A 329 -24.64 -12.84 -16.46
C SER A 329 -23.69 -13.89 -17.02
N GLN A 330 -23.57 -15.04 -16.35
CA GLN A 330 -22.68 -16.11 -16.82
C GLN A 330 -23.19 -16.75 -18.12
N ASN A 331 -24.47 -17.12 -18.17
CA ASN A 331 -25.08 -17.70 -19.37
C ASN A 331 -24.98 -16.75 -20.55
N TYR A 332 -25.11 -15.45 -20.29
CA TYR A 332 -24.90 -14.40 -21.28
C TYR A 332 -23.46 -14.41 -21.83
N MET A 333 -22.44 -14.42 -20.97
CA MET A 333 -21.03 -14.47 -21.37
C MET A 333 -20.75 -15.68 -22.26
N PHE A 334 -21.21 -16.87 -21.88
CA PHE A 334 -21.00 -18.09 -22.66
C PHE A 334 -21.77 -18.10 -23.98
N SER A 335 -23.04 -17.69 -23.97
CA SER A 335 -23.88 -17.67 -25.19
C SER A 335 -23.36 -16.70 -26.24
N ASN A 336 -22.69 -15.62 -25.82
CA ASN A 336 -22.09 -14.64 -26.71
C ASN A 336 -20.59 -14.84 -26.93
N SER A 337 -19.98 -15.89 -26.33
CA SER A 337 -18.54 -16.18 -26.41
C SER A 337 -17.68 -14.97 -26.03
N ARG A 338 -17.91 -14.43 -24.83
CA ARG A 338 -17.29 -13.19 -24.33
C ARG A 338 -16.91 -13.27 -22.88
N VAL A 339 -15.99 -12.40 -22.46
CA VAL A 339 -15.87 -11.97 -21.07
C VAL A 339 -16.46 -10.57 -20.98
N SER A 340 -17.43 -10.39 -20.09
CA SER A 340 -18.22 -9.15 -19.97
C SER A 340 -18.22 -8.64 -18.53
N ALA A 341 -18.33 -7.33 -18.38
CA ALA A 341 -18.55 -6.69 -17.09
C ALA A 341 -19.53 -5.53 -17.24
N TRP A 342 -20.06 -5.08 -16.09
CA TRP A 342 -20.94 -3.92 -15.98
C TRP A 342 -20.56 -3.10 -14.74
N GLY A 343 -20.90 -1.80 -14.76
CA GLY A 343 -20.68 -0.91 -13.62
C GLY A 343 -19.20 -0.79 -13.23
N ASN A 344 -18.89 -0.87 -11.93
CA ASN A 344 -17.52 -0.72 -11.42
C ASN A 344 -16.56 -1.81 -11.92
N ALA A 345 -17.07 -2.99 -12.30
CA ALA A 345 -16.27 -4.09 -12.80
C ALA A 345 -15.76 -3.86 -14.24
N ASN A 346 -16.28 -2.85 -14.95
CA ASN A 346 -15.86 -2.50 -16.31
C ASN A 346 -14.34 -2.28 -16.42
N LYS A 347 -13.70 -1.77 -15.35
CA LYS A 347 -12.25 -1.54 -15.28
C LYS A 347 -11.40 -2.79 -15.49
N PHE A 348 -11.94 -3.98 -15.21
CA PHE A 348 -11.20 -5.23 -15.33
C PHE A 348 -11.16 -5.76 -16.78
N ILE A 349 -12.11 -5.36 -17.63
CA ILE A 349 -12.14 -5.77 -19.04
C ILE A 349 -10.98 -5.15 -19.82
N ASP A 350 -10.61 -3.91 -19.47
CA ASP A 350 -9.48 -3.20 -20.05
C ASP A 350 -8.12 -3.84 -19.70
N ARG A 351 -8.10 -4.87 -18.84
CA ARG A 351 -6.88 -5.60 -18.46
C ARG A 351 -6.58 -6.81 -19.34
N PHE A 352 -7.45 -7.14 -20.29
CA PHE A 352 -7.27 -8.25 -21.22
C PHE A 352 -6.71 -7.76 -22.56
N ASP A 353 -5.55 -8.29 -22.93
CA ASP A 353 -4.97 -8.14 -24.27
C ASP A 353 -5.43 -9.30 -25.17
N LYS A 354 -5.19 -9.20 -26.48
CA LYS A 354 -5.46 -10.32 -27.38
C LYS A 354 -4.52 -11.48 -27.09
N GLY A 355 -5.06 -12.70 -27.07
CA GLY A 355 -4.32 -13.93 -26.77
C GLY A 355 -4.24 -14.25 -25.27
N ASP A 356 -4.71 -13.35 -24.40
CA ASP A 356 -4.84 -13.66 -22.97
C ASP A 356 -5.93 -14.70 -22.72
N PHE A 357 -5.85 -15.39 -21.58
CA PHE A 357 -6.83 -16.38 -21.18
C PHE A 357 -7.78 -15.82 -20.12
N VAL A 358 -9.06 -16.11 -20.28
CA VAL A 358 -10.11 -15.90 -19.28
C VAL A 358 -10.40 -17.24 -18.60
N LEU A 359 -10.26 -17.32 -17.29
CA LEU A 359 -10.68 -18.47 -16.50
C LEU A 359 -11.95 -18.10 -15.74
N TYR A 360 -13.10 -18.54 -16.25
CA TYR A 360 -14.41 -18.18 -15.72
C TYR A 360 -14.64 -18.84 -14.36
N TYR A 361 -14.88 -18.01 -13.34
CA TYR A 361 -14.95 -18.41 -11.94
C TYR A 361 -16.34 -18.18 -11.34
N GLU A 362 -16.86 -19.20 -10.66
CA GLU A 362 -18.09 -19.15 -9.87
C GLU A 362 -17.77 -19.24 -8.38
N ARG A 363 -18.25 -18.29 -7.56
CA ARG A 363 -17.93 -18.23 -6.12
C ARG A 363 -18.20 -19.53 -5.34
N SER A 364 -19.22 -20.30 -5.71
CA SER A 364 -19.59 -21.55 -5.02
C SER A 364 -18.91 -22.81 -5.57
N GLN A 365 -18.28 -22.75 -6.74
CA GLN A 365 -17.72 -23.94 -7.42
C GLN A 365 -16.23 -23.82 -7.73
N GLY A 366 -15.77 -22.62 -8.09
CA GLY A 366 -14.41 -22.35 -8.55
C GLY A 366 -14.34 -22.11 -10.06
N ILE A 367 -13.26 -22.50 -10.73
CA ILE A 367 -13.11 -22.32 -12.18
C ILE A 367 -13.94 -23.37 -12.91
N VAL A 368 -14.81 -22.93 -13.82
CA VAL A 368 -15.75 -23.80 -14.57
C VAL A 368 -15.48 -23.85 -16.07
N ALA A 369 -14.78 -22.87 -16.62
CA ALA A 369 -14.50 -22.77 -18.05
C ALA A 369 -13.25 -21.93 -18.33
N VAL A 370 -12.66 -22.11 -19.50
CA VAL A 370 -11.49 -21.35 -19.97
C VAL A 370 -11.69 -20.93 -21.42
N GLY A 371 -11.34 -19.69 -21.74
CA GLY A 371 -11.33 -19.19 -23.11
C GLY A 371 -10.15 -18.28 -23.39
N GLU A 372 -9.86 -18.06 -24.67
CA GLU A 372 -8.81 -17.18 -25.18
C GLU A 372 -9.41 -15.91 -25.78
N VAL A 373 -8.89 -14.74 -25.42
CA VAL A 373 -9.37 -13.46 -25.91
C VAL A 373 -8.96 -13.24 -27.37
N THR A 374 -9.93 -13.03 -28.25
CA THR A 374 -9.70 -12.91 -29.69
C THR A 374 -9.74 -11.48 -30.22
N SER A 375 -10.48 -10.58 -29.56
CA SER A 375 -10.60 -9.19 -30.02
C SER A 375 -9.29 -8.41 -29.81
N ASN A 376 -9.03 -7.40 -30.64
CA ASN A 376 -7.83 -6.56 -30.51
C ASN A 376 -7.99 -5.42 -29.49
N GLU A 377 -9.22 -4.93 -29.30
CA GLU A 377 -9.55 -3.81 -28.41
C GLU A 377 -10.76 -4.12 -27.52
N THR A 378 -10.89 -3.40 -26.40
CA THR A 378 -12.09 -3.48 -25.56
C THR A 378 -13.30 -2.96 -26.34
N LEU A 379 -14.38 -3.74 -26.33
CA LEU A 379 -15.63 -3.38 -26.98
C LEU A 379 -16.64 -2.91 -25.92
N GLN A 380 -17.60 -2.08 -26.34
CA GLN A 380 -18.62 -1.53 -25.46
C GLN A 380 -19.99 -1.57 -26.13
N ASN A 381 -21.02 -1.97 -25.37
CA ASN A 381 -22.41 -1.93 -25.80
C ASN A 381 -23.31 -1.44 -24.66
N GLY A 382 -23.71 -0.18 -24.72
CA GLY A 382 -24.42 0.48 -23.61
C GLY A 382 -23.55 0.49 -22.35
N THR A 383 -24.03 -0.16 -21.27
CA THR A 383 -23.33 -0.25 -19.98
C THR A 383 -22.34 -1.42 -19.88
N GLU A 384 -22.38 -2.34 -20.84
CA GLU A 384 -21.49 -3.49 -20.94
C GLU A 384 -20.13 -3.08 -21.53
N LYS A 385 -19.04 -3.45 -20.86
CA LYS A 385 -17.72 -3.60 -21.51
C LYS A 385 -17.40 -5.07 -21.67
N TYR A 386 -16.80 -5.45 -22.80
CA TYR A 386 -16.46 -6.84 -23.06
C TYR A 386 -15.26 -7.04 -24.00
N ARG A 387 -14.78 -8.29 -24.03
CA ARG A 387 -13.85 -8.81 -25.03
C ARG A 387 -14.44 -10.08 -25.63
N ASP A 388 -14.24 -10.30 -26.93
CA ASP A 388 -14.64 -11.55 -27.58
C ASP A 388 -13.64 -12.65 -27.23
N VAL A 389 -14.14 -13.86 -27.03
CA VAL A 389 -13.40 -15.00 -26.50
C VAL A 389 -13.70 -16.24 -27.34
N SER A 390 -12.69 -17.05 -27.63
CA SER A 390 -12.84 -18.42 -28.14
C SER A 390 -12.77 -19.40 -26.97
N MET A 391 -13.80 -20.22 -26.77
CA MET A 391 -13.82 -21.18 -25.66
C MET A 391 -12.84 -22.33 -25.91
N ILE A 392 -11.89 -22.51 -24.99
CA ILE A 392 -10.94 -23.65 -24.99
C ILE A 392 -11.55 -24.82 -24.23
N VAL A 393 -12.04 -24.54 -23.01
CA VAL A 393 -12.79 -25.50 -22.19
C VAL A 393 -14.17 -24.90 -21.91
N PRO A 394 -15.23 -25.38 -22.56
CA PRO A 394 -16.59 -24.91 -22.29
C PRO A 394 -17.07 -25.41 -20.90
N PRO A 395 -18.04 -24.71 -20.28
CA PRO A 395 -18.63 -25.15 -19.01
C PRO A 395 -19.29 -26.52 -19.17
N ARG A 396 -19.13 -27.39 -18.16
CA ARG A 396 -19.76 -28.71 -18.09
C ARG A 396 -20.43 -28.89 -16.73
N ASP A 397 -21.61 -29.50 -16.72
CA ASP A 397 -22.39 -29.69 -15.49
C ASP A 397 -21.60 -30.47 -14.43
N GLY A 398 -21.43 -29.87 -13.26
CA GLY A 398 -20.73 -30.48 -12.12
C GLY A 398 -19.20 -30.49 -12.22
N VAL A 399 -18.62 -29.95 -13.29
CA VAL A 399 -17.16 -29.88 -13.47
C VAL A 399 -16.66 -28.49 -13.11
N ALA A 400 -15.90 -28.41 -12.02
CA ALA A 400 -15.21 -27.20 -11.59
C ALA A 400 -13.93 -27.56 -10.85
N ILE A 401 -13.00 -26.61 -10.72
CA ILE A 401 -11.85 -26.70 -9.81
C ILE A 401 -12.04 -25.68 -8.69
N SER A 402 -12.20 -26.15 -7.46
CA SER A 402 -12.50 -25.31 -6.31
C SER A 402 -11.34 -24.39 -5.93
N PRO A 403 -11.59 -23.28 -5.20
CA PRO A 403 -10.54 -22.35 -4.79
C PRO A 403 -9.37 -23.00 -4.04
N TYR A 404 -9.68 -23.98 -3.18
CA TYR A 404 -8.65 -24.75 -2.45
C TYR A 404 -7.80 -25.61 -3.38
N GLU A 405 -8.44 -26.28 -4.34
CA GLU A 405 -7.75 -27.10 -5.34
C GLU A 405 -6.88 -26.23 -6.25
N ILE A 406 -7.35 -25.07 -6.70
CA ILE A 406 -6.54 -24.16 -7.54
C ILE A 406 -5.27 -23.72 -6.80
N LYS A 407 -5.40 -23.29 -5.54
CA LYS A 407 -4.23 -22.90 -4.72
C LYS A 407 -3.22 -24.03 -4.58
N THR A 408 -3.71 -25.26 -4.41
CA THR A 408 -2.88 -26.46 -4.26
C THR A 408 -2.22 -26.86 -5.57
N LEU A 409 -3.00 -26.88 -6.67
CA LEU A 409 -2.57 -27.24 -8.01
C LEU A 409 -1.46 -26.32 -8.53
N LEU A 410 -1.61 -25.02 -8.30
CA LEU A 410 -0.67 -24.01 -8.78
C LEU A 410 0.45 -23.71 -7.77
N HIS A 411 0.37 -24.26 -6.56
CA HIS A 411 1.23 -23.88 -5.43
C HIS A 411 1.31 -22.35 -5.22
N LYS A 412 0.19 -21.66 -5.45
CA LYS A 412 0.11 -20.20 -5.53
C LYS A 412 -0.94 -19.64 -4.56
N LYS A 413 -0.59 -18.57 -3.86
CA LYS A 413 -1.55 -17.83 -3.02
C LYS A 413 -2.41 -16.93 -3.93
N LEU A 414 -3.64 -17.37 -4.19
CA LEU A 414 -4.64 -16.62 -4.96
C LEU A 414 -5.63 -15.92 -4.04
N TYR A 415 -6.01 -14.70 -4.43
CA TYR A 415 -6.98 -13.85 -3.74
C TYR A 415 -8.24 -13.72 -4.57
N PHE A 416 -9.36 -14.14 -3.98
CA PHE A 416 -10.62 -14.33 -4.69
C PHE A 416 -11.65 -13.21 -4.42
N ALA A 417 -11.27 -12.11 -3.77
CA ALA A 417 -12.22 -11.10 -3.31
C ALA A 417 -12.64 -10.07 -4.38
N THR A 418 -11.82 -9.84 -5.40
CA THR A 418 -12.08 -8.93 -6.53
C THR A 418 -12.79 -9.64 -7.68
N THR A 419 -13.39 -8.90 -8.62
CA THR A 419 -13.93 -9.51 -9.85
C THR A 419 -12.84 -10.22 -10.68
N ALA A 420 -11.70 -9.58 -10.94
CA ALA A 420 -10.53 -10.24 -11.53
C ALA A 420 -9.57 -10.69 -10.41
N LYS A 421 -9.39 -12.01 -10.26
CA LYS A 421 -8.61 -12.59 -9.16
C LYS A 421 -7.12 -12.44 -9.43
N MET A 422 -6.36 -12.28 -8.35
CA MET A 422 -4.94 -11.95 -8.37
C MET A 422 -4.12 -12.94 -7.54
N PRO A 423 -2.82 -13.13 -7.83
CA PRO A 423 -2.09 -12.66 -9.01
C PRO A 423 -2.56 -13.34 -10.31
N TYR A 424 -2.19 -12.78 -11.47
CA TYR A 424 -2.44 -13.41 -12.76
C TYR A 424 -1.61 -14.69 -12.95
N LEU A 425 -2.07 -15.51 -13.89
CA LEU A 425 -1.45 -16.79 -14.23
C LEU A 425 -0.54 -16.64 -15.45
N SER A 426 0.58 -17.35 -15.45
CA SER A 426 1.38 -17.56 -16.66
C SER A 426 0.67 -18.50 -17.63
N ALA A 427 1.10 -18.55 -18.90
CA ALA A 427 0.56 -19.49 -19.86
C ALA A 427 0.68 -20.95 -19.40
N ASP A 428 1.80 -21.33 -18.76
CA ASP A 428 2.02 -22.69 -18.22
C ASP A 428 1.07 -23.02 -17.05
N GLU A 429 0.81 -22.05 -16.17
CA GLU A 429 -0.16 -22.19 -15.09
C GLU A 429 -1.59 -22.34 -15.65
N VAL A 430 -1.94 -21.60 -16.71
CA VAL A 430 -3.23 -21.77 -17.40
C VAL A 430 -3.35 -23.15 -18.01
N GLN A 431 -2.29 -23.65 -18.67
CA GLN A 431 -2.30 -24.99 -19.26
C GLN A 431 -2.54 -26.06 -18.19
N THR A 432 -1.92 -25.91 -17.02
CA THR A 432 -2.14 -26.81 -15.88
C THR A 432 -3.63 -26.84 -15.46
N VAL A 433 -4.31 -25.69 -15.46
CA VAL A 433 -5.75 -25.60 -15.16
C VAL A 433 -6.60 -26.25 -16.26
N ILE A 434 -6.25 -26.05 -17.54
CA ILE A 434 -6.93 -26.66 -18.68
C ILE A 434 -6.85 -28.19 -18.60
N ASP A 435 -5.67 -28.73 -18.32
CA ASP A 435 -5.44 -30.16 -18.23
C ASP A 435 -6.26 -30.80 -17.10
N GLU A 436 -6.28 -30.16 -15.93
CA GLU A 436 -7.08 -30.59 -14.78
C GLU A 436 -8.59 -30.56 -15.08
N LEU A 437 -9.09 -29.50 -15.72
CA LEU A 437 -10.50 -29.46 -16.13
C LEU A 437 -10.82 -30.58 -17.11
N ASN A 438 -9.99 -30.81 -18.13
CA ASN A 438 -10.21 -31.86 -19.12
C ASN A 438 -10.15 -33.27 -18.53
N ALA A 439 -9.35 -33.48 -17.48
CA ALA A 439 -9.27 -34.76 -16.77
C ALA A 439 -10.54 -35.07 -15.95
N ARG A 440 -11.27 -34.05 -15.51
CA ARG A 440 -12.55 -34.19 -14.78
C ARG A 440 -13.67 -34.58 -15.76
N LYS A 441 -14.49 -35.56 -15.34
CA LYS A 441 -15.60 -36.12 -16.14
C LYS A 441 -16.92 -35.47 -15.83
#